data_AF-A0A2G6E473-F1
#
_entry.id   AF-A0A2G6E473-F1
#
_cell.length_a   1.000
_cell.length_b   1.000
_cell.length_c   1.000
_cell.angle_alpha   90.00
_cell.angle_beta   90.00
_cell.angle_gamma   90.00
#
_symmetry.space_group_name_H-M   'P 1'
#
loop_
_entity.id
_entity.type
_entity.pdbx_description
1 polymer ?
#
loop_
_entity_poly.entity_id
_entity_poly.type
_entity_poly.pdbx_seq_one_letter_code
_entity_poly.pdbx_strand_id
1 'polypeptide(L)'
;MREEILSDIQKLTFSKAELKKFAMTMAVVLGGLATIAWWRSSAAFPYLLGIALLFLAVGFTVPTALKQIYKGWMTLAIVMGFFMTKVILSLLFFSVFTGIGIFQRASGKDLLDEKLPPQSPDPESYWKPYERPKDAKRHLERQF
;
A
#
# COMPACT_ATOMS: atom_id res chain seq x y z
N MET A 1 9.20 -14.94 2.70
CA MET A 1 8.73 -13.70 3.36
C MET A 1 9.68 -13.20 4.46
N ARG A 2 9.95 -13.92 5.57
CA ARG A 2 11.01 -13.48 6.53
C ARG A 2 12.40 -13.43 5.85
N GLU A 3 12.69 -14.41 5.01
CA GLU A 3 13.91 -14.48 4.18
C GLU A 3 14.08 -13.27 3.24
N GLU A 4 13.00 -12.76 2.64
CA GLU A 4 13.07 -11.58 1.76
C GLU A 4 13.42 -10.31 2.54
N ILE A 5 12.76 -10.08 3.68
CA ILE A 5 13.04 -8.95 4.55
C ILE A 5 14.49 -9.01 5.07
N LEU A 6 14.96 -10.20 5.44
CA LEU A 6 16.35 -10.40 5.87
C LEU A 6 17.34 -10.16 4.72
N SER A 7 16.99 -10.56 3.49
CA SER A 7 17.80 -10.31 2.29
C SER A 7 17.86 -8.82 1.92
N ASP A 8 16.76 -8.08 2.07
CA ASP A 8 16.72 -6.64 1.85
C ASP A 8 17.54 -5.91 2.91
N ILE A 9 17.45 -6.33 4.18
CA ILE A 9 18.28 -5.81 5.26
C ILE A 9 19.77 -6.13 5.03
N GLN A 10 20.11 -7.29 4.46
CA GLN A 10 21.48 -7.62 4.07
C GLN A 10 21.98 -6.84 2.84
N LYS A 11 21.09 -6.52 1.90
CA LYS A 11 21.37 -5.69 0.73
C LYS A 11 21.51 -4.21 1.07
N LEU A 12 21.03 -3.76 2.24
CA LEU A 12 21.34 -2.43 2.73
C LEU A 12 22.86 -2.29 2.89
N THR A 13 23.47 -1.63 1.92
CA THR A 13 24.90 -1.37 1.95
C THR A 13 25.15 -0.33 3.05
N PHE A 14 25.55 -0.79 4.23
CA PHE A 14 26.01 0.05 5.36
C PHE A 14 27.35 0.74 5.06
N SER A 15 27.55 1.15 3.80
CA SER A 15 28.73 1.82 3.29
C SER A 15 28.78 3.25 3.81
N LYS A 16 29.99 3.74 4.09
CA LYS A 16 30.22 5.12 4.56
C LYS A 16 29.59 6.16 3.61
N ALA A 17 29.45 5.85 2.32
CA ALA A 17 28.80 6.72 1.34
C ALA A 17 27.28 6.86 1.56
N GLU A 18 26.57 5.77 1.86
CA GLU A 18 25.12 5.82 2.16
C GLU A 18 24.83 6.56 3.46
N LEU A 19 25.71 6.41 4.46
CA LEU A 19 25.61 7.16 5.71
C LEU A 19 25.77 8.67 5.49
N LYS A 20 26.70 9.08 4.61
CA LYS A 20 26.88 10.49 4.22
C LYS A 20 25.67 11.03 3.45
N LYS A 21 25.10 10.25 2.52
CA LYS A 21 23.87 10.63 1.80
C LYS A 21 22.70 10.82 2.77
N PHE A 22 22.54 9.91 3.73
CA PHE A 22 21.50 10.02 4.76
C PHE A 22 21.70 11.26 5.65
N ALA A 23 22.93 11.53 6.09
CA ALA A 23 23.23 12.75 6.85
C ALA A 23 22.93 14.01 6.03
N MET A 24 23.25 14.00 4.73
CA MET A 24 22.99 15.12 3.83
C MET A 24 21.49 15.34 3.59
N THR A 25 20.71 14.28 3.36
CA THR A 25 19.25 14.41 3.18
C THR A 25 18.58 14.93 4.45
N MET A 26 18.97 14.43 5.62
CA MET A 26 18.45 14.94 6.90
C MET A 26 18.86 16.39 7.15
N ALA A 27 20.10 16.78 6.84
CA ALA A 27 20.54 18.17 6.97
C ALA A 27 19.74 19.11 6.06
N VAL A 28 19.43 18.70 4.82
CA VAL A 28 18.61 19.50 3.90
C VAL A 28 17.17 19.62 4.40
N VAL A 29 16.55 18.52 4.85
CA VAL A 29 15.16 18.53 5.35
C VAL A 29 15.05 19.37 6.63
N LEU A 30 15.92 19.15 7.61
CA LEU A 30 15.94 19.92 8.86
C LEU A 30 16.30 21.38 8.61
N GLY A 31 17.23 21.65 7.69
CA GLY A 31 17.57 23.00 7.25
C GLY A 31 16.38 23.73 6.66
N GLY A 32 15.65 23.10 5.73
CA GLY A 32 14.43 23.66 5.14
C GLY A 32 13.32 23.90 6.15
N LEU A 33 13.11 22.97 7.08
CA LEU A 33 12.17 23.14 8.20
C LEU A 33 12.59 24.28 9.13
N ALA A 34 13.89 24.46 9.37
CA ALA A 34 14.41 25.58 10.16
C ALA A 34 14.20 26.93 9.46
N THR A 35 14.34 27.02 8.13
CA THR A 35 14.01 28.24 7.37
C THR A 35 12.52 28.57 7.41
N ILE A 36 11.65 27.56 7.30
CA ILE A 36 10.19 27.74 7.43
C ILE A 36 9.82 28.15 8.87
N ALA A 37 10.46 27.55 9.87
CA ALA A 37 10.26 27.90 11.28
C ALA A 37 10.77 29.32 11.61
N TRP A 38 11.86 29.77 10.96
CA TRP A 38 12.34 31.16 11.00
C TRP A 38 11.24 32.11 10.52
N TRP A 39 10.67 31.84 9.34
CA TRP A 39 9.59 32.66 8.76
C TRP A 39 8.34 32.72 9.62
N ARG A 40 8.12 31.72 10.49
CA ARG A 40 6.95 31.64 11.38
C ARG A 40 7.22 32.14 12.80
N SER A 41 8.39 32.74 13.07
CA SER A 41 8.78 33.33 14.37
C SER A 41 8.44 32.46 15.59
N SER A 42 8.55 31.13 15.44
CA SER A 42 8.26 30.18 16.52
C SER A 42 9.50 29.98 17.41
N ALA A 43 9.31 29.96 18.73
CA ALA A 43 10.35 29.72 19.74
C ALA A 43 11.10 28.37 19.60
N ALA A 44 10.65 27.50 18.69
CA ALA A 44 11.31 26.24 18.34
C ALA A 44 12.52 26.41 17.39
N PHE A 45 12.72 27.60 16.82
CA PHE A 45 13.80 27.91 15.88
C PHE A 45 15.22 27.54 16.35
N PRO A 46 15.71 27.98 17.53
CA PRO A 46 17.07 27.66 17.98
C PRO A 46 17.27 26.17 18.26
N TYR A 47 16.23 25.48 18.73
CA TYR A 47 16.28 24.02 18.95
C TYR A 47 16.40 23.25 17.63
N LEU A 48 15.61 23.62 16.60
CA LEU A 48 15.70 22.99 15.28
C LEU A 48 17.07 23.23 14.62
N LEU A 49 17.59 24.44 14.72
CA LEU A 49 18.91 24.79 14.17
C LEU A 49 20.04 24.05 14.90
N GLY A 50 19.95 23.95 16.23
CA GLY A 50 20.89 23.18 17.04
C GLY A 50 20.89 21.69 16.66
N ILE A 51 19.71 21.09 16.46
CA ILE A 51 19.57 19.70 16.01
C ILE A 51 20.14 19.51 14.60
N ALA A 52 19.89 20.45 13.68
CA ALA A 52 20.43 20.40 12.32
C ALA A 52 21.96 20.49 12.31
N LEU A 53 22.55 21.41 13.08
CA LEU A 53 24.00 21.57 13.19
C LEU A 53 24.65 20.37 13.87
N LEU A 54 24.00 19.81 14.89
CA LEU A 54 24.44 18.60 15.59
C LEU A 54 24.40 17.39 14.66
N PHE A 55 23.36 17.24 13.83
CA PHE A 55 23.31 16.20 12.80
C PHE A 55 24.41 16.35 11.75
N LEU A 56 24.71 17.58 11.34
CA LEU A 56 25.78 17.87 10.38
C LEU A 56 27.17 17.59 10.98
N ALA A 57 27.39 18.01 12.23
CA ALA A 57 28.62 17.75 12.97
C ALA A 57 28.83 16.25 13.26
N VAL A 58 27.80 15.54 13.69
CA VAL A 58 27.83 14.08 13.95
C VAL A 58 28.03 13.29 12.65
N GLY A 59 27.42 13.75 11.54
CA GLY A 59 27.66 13.19 10.20
C GLY A 59 29.11 13.29 9.75
N PHE A 60 29.86 14.29 10.24
CA PHE A 60 31.25 14.52 9.90
C PHE A 60 32.26 13.86 10.87
N THR A 61 31.93 13.80 12.16
CA THR A 61 32.89 13.42 13.22
C THR A 61 32.78 11.99 13.72
N VAL A 62 31.58 11.38 13.81
CA VAL A 62 31.41 10.04 14.41
C VAL A 62 30.44 9.17 13.61
N PRO A 63 30.93 8.45 12.57
CA PRO A 63 30.08 7.59 11.73
C PRO A 63 29.51 6.36 12.47
N THR A 64 30.06 5.99 13.63
CA THR A 64 29.67 4.78 14.36
C THR A 64 28.31 4.91 15.05
N ALA A 65 28.02 6.06 15.69
CA ALA A 65 26.72 6.30 16.33
C ALA A 65 25.61 6.45 15.28
N LEU A 66 25.91 7.16 14.18
CA LEU A 66 24.97 7.36 13.09
C LEU A 66 24.62 6.04 12.39
N LYS A 67 25.53 5.05 12.36
CA LYS A 67 25.27 3.71 11.83
C LYS A 67 24.18 2.96 12.59
N GLN A 68 24.13 3.06 13.92
CA GLN A 68 23.09 2.41 14.73
C GLN A 68 21.72 3.06 14.50
N ILE A 69 21.68 4.39 14.48
CA ILE A 69 20.45 5.15 14.19
C ILE A 69 19.95 4.85 12.77
N TYR A 70 20.85 4.90 11.78
CA TYR A 70 20.52 4.57 10.38
C TYR A 70 19.97 3.15 10.24
N LYS A 71 20.56 2.17 10.94
CA LYS A 71 20.06 0.79 10.94
C LYS A 71 18.64 0.72 11.52
N GLY A 72 18.38 1.34 12.67
CA GLY A 72 17.05 1.38 13.27
C GLY A 72 16.03 2.06 12.37
N TRP A 73 16.39 3.23 11.82
CA TRP A 73 15.54 4.00 10.91
C TRP A 73 15.22 3.24 9.63
N MET A 74 16.22 2.62 9.00
CA MET A 74 16.02 1.86 7.77
C MET A 74 15.20 0.58 8.01
N THR A 75 15.36 -0.07 9.16
CA THR A 75 14.50 -1.21 9.54
C THR A 75 13.04 -0.77 9.63
N LEU A 76 12.78 0.39 10.24
CA LEU A 76 11.44 0.96 10.32
C LEU A 76 10.90 1.30 8.93
N ALA A 77 11.72 1.90 8.06
CA ALA A 77 11.35 2.22 6.68
C ALA A 77 10.95 0.96 5.87
N ILE A 78 11.67 -0.15 6.03
CA ILE A 78 11.34 -1.43 5.38
C ILE A 78 9.99 -1.98 5.88
N VAL A 79 9.77 -1.97 7.20
CA VAL A 79 8.49 -2.42 7.80
C VAL A 79 7.33 -1.54 7.31
N MET A 80 7.53 -0.23 7.26
CA MET A 80 6.56 0.71 6.70
C MET A 80 6.31 0.45 5.22
N GLY A 81 7.35 0.20 4.43
CA GLY A 81 7.22 -0.16 3.01
C GLY A 81 6.34 -1.39 2.82
N PHE A 82 6.60 -2.45 3.61
CA PHE A 82 5.79 -3.67 3.59
C PHE A 82 4.32 -3.41 3.96
N PHE A 83 4.08 -2.63 5.00
CA PHE A 83 2.72 -2.27 5.41
C PHE A 83 2.02 -1.44 4.32
N MET A 84 2.71 -0.43 3.78
CA MET A 84 2.20 0.44 2.74
C MET A 84 1.86 -0.32 1.46
N THR A 85 2.69 -1.26 1.00
CA THR A 85 2.36 -2.09 -0.17
C THR A 85 1.06 -2.84 0.03
N LYS A 86 0.84 -3.44 1.22
CA LYS A 86 -0.43 -4.12 1.53
C LYS A 86 -1.61 -3.16 1.61
N VAL A 87 -1.43 -2.00 2.21
CA VAL A 87 -2.47 -0.96 2.31
C VAL A 87 -2.85 -0.46 0.93
N ILE A 88 -1.88 -0.11 0.09
CA ILE A 88 -2.11 0.36 -1.28
C ILE A 88 -2.84 -0.70 -2.08
N LEU A 89 -2.40 -1.96 -2.03
CA LEU A 89 -3.04 -3.06 -2.74
C LEU A 89 -4.47 -3.30 -2.25
N SER A 90 -4.69 -3.27 -0.94
CA SER A 90 -6.03 -3.42 -0.35
C SER A 90 -6.94 -2.26 -0.76
N LEU A 91 -6.44 -1.02 -0.68
CA LEU A 91 -7.17 0.17 -1.09
C LEU A 91 -7.56 0.09 -2.58
N LEU A 92 -6.62 -0.30 -3.44
CA LEU A 92 -6.88 -0.51 -4.86
C LEU A 92 -7.93 -1.59 -5.08
N PHE A 93 -7.79 -2.74 -4.43
CA PHE A 93 -8.73 -3.84 -4.54
C PHE A 93 -10.14 -3.39 -4.12
N PHE A 94 -10.30 -2.82 -2.92
CA PHE A 94 -11.60 -2.35 -2.48
C PHE A 94 -12.13 -1.21 -3.37
N SER A 95 -11.32 -0.20 -3.69
CA SER A 95 -11.79 0.93 -4.50
C SER A 95 -12.25 0.49 -5.88
N VAL A 96 -11.54 -0.42 -6.54
CA VAL A 96 -11.87 -0.90 -7.89
C VAL A 96 -13.01 -1.92 -7.84
N PHE A 97 -12.88 -2.99 -7.06
CA PHE A 97 -13.89 -4.05 -7.04
C PHE A 97 -15.20 -3.59 -6.40
N THR A 98 -15.15 -2.82 -5.31
CA THR A 98 -16.35 -2.22 -4.72
C THR A 98 -16.93 -1.16 -5.66
N GLY A 99 -16.09 -0.37 -6.34
CA GLY A 99 -16.55 0.56 -7.38
C GLY A 99 -17.33 -0.13 -8.49
N ILE A 100 -16.82 -1.25 -9.00
CA ILE A 100 -17.50 -2.08 -10.02
C ILE A 100 -18.81 -2.64 -9.48
N GLY A 101 -18.84 -3.18 -8.26
CA GLY A 101 -20.05 -3.72 -7.64
C GLY A 101 -21.13 -2.65 -7.43
N ILE A 102 -20.75 -1.45 -6.97
CA ILE A 102 -21.66 -0.31 -6.84
C ILE A 102 -22.18 0.10 -8.22
N PHE A 103 -21.31 0.16 -9.24
CA PHE A 103 -21.71 0.53 -10.60
C PHE A 103 -22.70 -0.47 -11.21
N GLN A 104 -22.47 -1.78 -11.01
CA GLN A 104 -23.39 -2.82 -11.46
C GLN A 104 -24.74 -2.74 -10.74
N ARG A 105 -24.73 -2.52 -9.41
CA ARG A 105 -25.94 -2.36 -8.60
C ARG A 105 -26.73 -1.10 -8.98
N ALA A 106 -26.04 0.01 -9.26
CA ALA A 106 -26.64 1.25 -9.73
C ALA A 106 -27.20 1.13 -11.16
N SER A 107 -26.56 0.32 -12.02
CA SER A 107 -27.05 0.01 -13.36
C SER A 107 -28.28 -0.92 -13.37
N GLY A 108 -28.76 -1.37 -12.20
CA GLY A 108 -29.95 -2.21 -12.08
C GLY A 108 -29.80 -3.62 -12.66
N LYS A 109 -28.56 -4.03 -12.98
CA LYS A 109 -28.29 -5.36 -13.54
C LYS A 109 -28.28 -6.38 -12.42
N ASP A 110 -29.36 -7.15 -12.33
CA ASP A 110 -29.40 -8.36 -11.50
C ASP A 110 -28.65 -9.47 -12.24
N LEU A 111 -27.35 -9.59 -11.99
CA LEU A 111 -26.51 -10.62 -12.62
C LEU A 111 -26.72 -12.01 -12.01
N LEU A 112 -27.32 -12.06 -10.82
CA LEU A 112 -27.49 -13.32 -10.07
C LEU A 112 -28.92 -13.86 -10.16
N ASP A 113 -29.83 -13.17 -10.87
CA ASP A 113 -31.28 -13.42 -10.82
C ASP A 113 -31.74 -13.59 -9.35
N GLU A 114 -31.23 -12.72 -8.47
CA GLU A 114 -31.48 -12.79 -7.03
C GLU A 114 -32.95 -12.47 -6.73
N LYS A 115 -33.57 -11.63 -7.57
CA LYS A 115 -35.00 -11.35 -7.53
C LYS A 115 -35.79 -12.47 -8.19
N LEU A 116 -36.88 -12.87 -7.53
CA LEU A 116 -37.85 -13.84 -8.07
C LEU A 116 -38.27 -13.39 -9.49
N PRO A 117 -38.07 -14.25 -10.51
CA PRO A 117 -38.45 -13.90 -11.87
C PRO A 117 -39.96 -13.63 -11.93
N PRO A 118 -40.41 -12.50 -12.51
CA PRO A 118 -41.84 -12.22 -12.66
C PRO A 118 -42.57 -13.24 -13.56
N GLN A 119 -41.83 -14.13 -14.23
CA GLN A 119 -42.34 -15.13 -15.16
C GLN A 119 -42.24 -16.58 -14.61
N SER A 120 -41.90 -16.75 -13.32
CA SER A 120 -41.93 -18.08 -12.70
C SER A 120 -43.37 -18.60 -12.58
N PRO A 121 -43.64 -19.88 -12.88
CA PRO A 121 -44.96 -20.49 -12.70
C PRO A 121 -45.45 -20.51 -11.24
N ASP A 122 -44.52 -20.49 -10.28
CA ASP A 122 -44.79 -20.43 -8.84
C ASP A 122 -44.15 -19.16 -8.23
N PRO A 123 -44.89 -18.32 -7.50
CA PRO A 123 -44.39 -17.08 -6.91
C PRO A 123 -43.42 -17.29 -5.73
N GLU A 124 -43.29 -18.52 -5.22
CA GLU A 124 -42.34 -18.87 -4.14
C GLU A 124 -41.13 -19.68 -4.63
N SER A 125 -40.97 -19.88 -5.95
CA SER A 125 -40.00 -20.81 -6.51
C SER A 125 -39.08 -20.17 -7.54
N TYR A 126 -37.76 -20.34 -7.34
CA TYR A 126 -36.72 -19.95 -8.30
C TYR A 126 -36.52 -20.97 -9.43
N TRP A 127 -37.33 -22.03 -9.49
CA TRP A 127 -37.23 -23.05 -10.53
C TRP A 127 -37.51 -22.46 -11.91
N LYS A 128 -36.48 -22.45 -12.76
CA LYS A 128 -36.62 -22.10 -14.18
C LYS A 128 -37.05 -23.35 -14.97
N PRO A 129 -38.04 -23.24 -15.86
CA PRO A 129 -38.43 -24.36 -16.70
C PRO A 129 -37.25 -24.80 -17.58
N TYR A 130 -36.96 -26.10 -17.56
CA TYR A 130 -35.93 -26.67 -18.42
C TYR A 130 -36.43 -26.73 -19.86
N GLU A 131 -35.88 -25.90 -20.73
CA GLU A 131 -36.11 -25.99 -22.17
C GLU A 131 -35.41 -27.25 -22.72
N ARG A 132 -36.19 -28.22 -23.18
CA ARG A 132 -35.62 -29.43 -23.80
C ARG A 132 -34.84 -29.03 -25.07
N PRO A 133 -33.59 -29.47 -25.21
CA PRO A 133 -32.85 -29.30 -26.46
C PRO A 133 -33.63 -29.93 -27.61
N LYS A 134 -33.74 -29.22 -28.73
CA LYS A 134 -34.47 -29.69 -29.94
C LYS A 134 -33.92 -31.02 -30.47
N ASP A 135 -32.62 -31.29 -30.25
CA ASP A 135 -31.93 -32.51 -30.64
C ASP A 135 -31.37 -33.28 -29.43
N ALA A 136 -32.24 -34.02 -28.74
CA ALA A 136 -31.86 -34.76 -27.53
C ALA A 136 -30.72 -35.77 -27.76
N LYS A 137 -30.73 -36.50 -28.88
CA LYS A 137 -29.68 -37.50 -29.21
C LYS A 137 -28.29 -36.89 -29.32
N ARG A 138 -28.18 -35.77 -30.05
CA ARG A 138 -26.91 -35.11 -30.33
C ARG A 138 -26.34 -34.40 -29.11
N HIS A 139 -27.21 -34.02 -28.17
CA HIS A 139 -26.83 -33.40 -26.91
C HIS A 139 -26.24 -34.41 -25.91
N LEU A 140 -26.75 -35.64 -25.91
CA LEU A 140 -26.21 -36.75 -25.11
C LEU A 140 -24.80 -37.18 -25.57
N GLU A 141 -24.47 -37.04 -26.86
CA GLU A 141 -23.15 -37.38 -27.42
C GLU A 141 -22.03 -36.40 -27.03
N ARG A 142 -22.35 -35.23 -26.46
CA ARG A 142 -21.38 -34.16 -26.16
C ARG A 142 -21.46 -33.67 -24.72
N GLN A 143 -21.67 -34.59 -23.77
CA GLN A 143 -21.80 -34.27 -22.35
C GLN A 143 -20.46 -34.06 -21.62
N PHE A 144 -19.32 -34.37 -22.24
CA PHE A 144 -17.98 -34.23 -21.66
C PHE A 144 -17.08 -33.38 -22.56
#